data_AF-A0A538A9K4-F1
#
_entry.id   AF-A0A538A9K4-F1
#
_cell.length_a   1.000
_cell.length_b   1.000
_cell.length_c   1.000
_cell.angle_alpha   90.00
_cell.angle_beta   90.00
_cell.angle_gamma   90.00
#
_symmetry.space_group_name_H-M   'P 1'
#
loop_
_entity.id
_entity.type
_entity.pdbx_description
1 polymer ?
#
loop_
_entity_poly.entity_id
_entity_poly.type
_entity_poly.pdbx_seq_one_letter_code
_entity_poly.pdbx_strand_id
1 'polypeptide(L)'
;MSVASASDVWAVGSQGSQTLTEHWNGGAWSIVASPNPLPTTKGNNFLTGVSVLSSTDVWAVGSTLDFTLGELEQTVTLHWDGAVWSVVSSPNKGTGSNLLQSVDSPGAGVVFAAGTLRQGFAGTNRTLVMQTTQG
;
A
#
# COMPACT_ATOMS: atom_id res chain seq x y z
N MET A 1 -7.49 -0.61 8.05
CA MET A 1 -7.06 -0.85 9.43
C MET A 1 -6.89 -2.34 9.60
N SER A 2 -5.75 -2.78 10.14
CA SER A 2 -5.45 -4.19 10.43
C SER A 2 -4.78 -4.29 11.80
N VAL A 3 -4.97 -5.42 12.48
CA VAL A 3 -4.56 -5.64 13.88
C VAL A 3 -3.73 -6.92 13.95
N ALA A 4 -2.56 -6.87 14.57
CA ALA A 4 -1.83 -8.07 15.01
C ALA A 4 -2.15 -8.42 16.47
N SER A 5 -2.44 -7.40 17.28
CA SER A 5 -2.87 -7.56 18.68
C SER A 5 -3.64 -6.32 19.15
N ALA A 6 -4.19 -6.36 20.37
CA ALA A 6 -4.86 -5.19 20.98
C ALA A 6 -3.93 -3.97 21.18
N SER A 7 -2.61 -4.18 21.12
CA SER A 7 -1.58 -3.15 21.31
C SER A 7 -0.70 -2.94 20.07
N ASP A 8 -1.08 -3.50 18.92
CA ASP A 8 -0.33 -3.36 17.67
C ASP A 8 -1.30 -3.33 16.49
N VAL A 9 -1.70 -2.10 16.13
CA VAL A 9 -2.67 -1.83 15.06
C VAL A 9 -2.08 -0.80 14.12
N TRP A 10 -2.24 -1.05 12.82
CA TRP A 10 -1.83 -0.13 11.77
C TRP A 10 -3.03 0.40 10.98
N ALA A 11 -3.00 1.70 10.72
CA ALA A 11 -3.88 2.39 9.80
C ALA A 11 -3.05 3.10 8.73
N VAL A 12 -3.58 3.13 7.51
CA VAL A 12 -2.92 3.79 6.38
C VAL A 12 -3.92 4.58 5.57
N GLY A 13 -3.43 5.59 4.86
CA GLY A 13 -4.24 6.47 4.05
C GLY A 13 -3.37 7.45 3.28
N SER A 14 -3.89 8.68 3.13
CA SER A 14 -3.16 9.80 2.58
C SER A 14 -3.43 11.07 3.39
N GLN A 15 -2.44 11.95 3.41
CA GLN A 15 -2.55 13.31 3.95
C GLN A 15 -2.10 14.28 2.86
N GLY A 16 -3.06 14.96 2.24
CA GLY A 16 -2.80 15.74 1.03
C GLY A 16 -2.31 14.83 -0.11
N SER A 17 -1.16 15.16 -0.71
CA SER A 17 -0.55 14.38 -1.79
C SER A 17 0.40 13.27 -1.31
N GLN A 18 0.50 13.05 0.00
CA GLN A 18 1.45 12.11 0.61
C GLN A 18 0.74 10.90 1.22
N THR A 19 1.48 9.79 1.33
CA THR A 19 1.09 8.64 2.13
C THR A 19 0.97 9.01 3.60
N LEU A 20 0.06 8.36 4.32
CA LEU A 20 -0.09 8.46 5.76
C LEU A 20 -0.06 7.05 6.35
N THR A 21 0.76 6.84 7.38
CA THR A 21 0.71 5.64 8.22
C THR A 21 0.60 6.05 9.68
N GLU A 22 -0.26 5.36 10.42
CA GLU A 22 -0.49 5.56 11.84
C GLU A 22 -0.39 4.22 12.56
N HIS A 23 0.27 4.23 13.72
CA HIS A 23 0.50 3.06 14.55
C HIS A 23 -0.10 3.26 15.94
N TRP A 24 -0.82 2.27 16.43
CA TRP A 24 -1.33 2.19 17.79
C TRP A 24 -0.47 1.25 18.61
N ASN A 25 0.08 1.76 19.70
CA ASN A 25 0.96 1.01 20.60
C ASN A 25 0.25 0.41 21.84
N GLY A 26 -1.08 0.43 21.88
CA GLY A 26 -1.87 0.02 23.06
C GLY A 26 -2.40 1.17 23.92
N GLY A 27 -1.90 2.40 23.74
CA GLY A 27 -2.36 3.56 24.51
C GLY A 27 -2.54 4.85 23.70
N ALA A 28 -1.81 5.03 22.61
CA ALA A 28 -1.94 6.19 21.73
C ALA A 28 -1.65 5.83 20.28
N TRP A 29 -2.25 6.60 19.37
CA TRP A 29 -1.89 6.61 17.96
C TRP A 29 -0.71 7.56 17.74
N SER A 30 0.21 7.19 16.86
CA SER A 30 1.29 8.05 16.37
C SER A 30 1.46 7.91 14.87
N ILE A 31 1.71 9.04 14.20
CA ILE A 31 2.08 9.05 12.79
C ILE A 31 3.50 8.48 12.65
N VAL A 32 3.66 7.51 11.76
CA VAL A 32 4.96 6.95 11.38
C VAL A 32 5.28 7.40 9.96
N ALA A 33 6.52 7.83 9.74
CA ALA A 33 6.95 8.30 8.43
C ALA A 33 6.98 7.14 7.42
N SER A 34 6.43 7.39 6.24
CA SER A 34 6.41 6.44 5.12
C SER A 34 6.92 7.08 3.83
N PRO A 35 7.49 6.28 2.91
CA PRO A 35 7.91 6.78 1.61
C PRO A 35 6.77 7.37 0.78
N ASN A 36 7.13 8.33 -0.07
CA ASN A 36 6.27 8.93 -1.11
C ASN A 36 6.93 8.70 -2.48
N PRO A 37 6.66 7.56 -3.14
CA PRO A 37 7.34 7.18 -4.39
C PRO A 37 7.19 8.19 -5.53
N LEU A 38 6.05 8.90 -5.59
CA LEU A 38 5.84 9.99 -6.53
C LEU A 38 6.08 11.34 -5.82
N PRO A 39 6.95 12.21 -6.35
CA PRO A 39 7.09 13.56 -5.83
C PRO A 39 5.75 14.30 -5.82
N THR A 40 5.42 14.99 -4.72
CA THR A 40 4.13 15.69 -4.55
C THR A 40 3.90 16.80 -5.57
N THR A 41 4.96 17.26 -6.25
CA THR A 41 4.87 18.22 -7.36
C THR A 41 4.36 17.60 -8.66
N LYS A 42 4.40 16.27 -8.78
CA LYS A 42 3.95 15.52 -9.96
C LYS A 42 2.61 14.84 -9.77
N GLY A 43 2.18 14.66 -8.52
CA GLY A 43 0.90 14.03 -8.24
C GLY A 43 0.74 13.56 -6.80
N ASN A 44 -0.13 12.57 -6.60
CA ASN A 44 -0.55 12.10 -5.29
C ASN A 44 -0.05 10.68 -5.00
N ASN A 45 0.10 10.37 -3.70
CA ASN A 45 0.40 9.04 -3.21
C ASN A 45 -0.71 8.60 -2.24
N PHE A 46 -1.25 7.42 -2.48
CA PHE A 46 -2.35 6.86 -1.70
C PHE A 46 -1.98 5.48 -1.18
N LEU A 47 -2.25 5.25 0.11
CA LEU A 47 -2.34 3.91 0.67
C LEU A 47 -3.81 3.59 0.93
N THR A 48 -4.23 2.40 0.53
CA THR A 48 -5.64 1.95 0.54
C THR A 48 -5.84 0.75 1.44
N GLY A 49 -4.79 -0.07 1.63
CA GLY A 49 -4.82 -1.27 2.44
C GLY A 49 -3.56 -1.44 3.26
N VAL A 50 -3.69 -2.05 4.43
CA VAL A 50 -2.58 -2.49 5.28
C VAL A 50 -2.91 -3.84 5.90
N SER A 51 -1.91 -4.72 5.98
CA SER A 51 -1.98 -6.02 6.65
C SER A 51 -0.79 -6.18 7.58
N VAL A 52 -1.05 -6.68 8.79
CA VAL A 52 -0.05 -6.84 9.85
C VAL A 52 0.15 -8.34 10.07
N LEU A 53 1.35 -8.86 9.81
CA LEU A 53 1.71 -10.26 10.07
C LEU A 53 2.38 -10.40 11.44
N SER A 54 3.22 -9.41 11.77
CA SER A 54 3.84 -9.25 13.08
C SER A 54 4.22 -7.78 13.29
N SER A 55 4.70 -7.43 14.49
CA SER A 55 5.19 -6.08 14.79
C SER A 55 6.38 -5.63 13.91
N THR A 56 7.04 -6.58 13.25
CA THR A 56 8.19 -6.35 12.36
C THR A 56 7.92 -6.77 10.92
N ASP A 57 6.66 -7.08 10.58
CA ASP A 57 6.29 -7.50 9.23
C ASP A 57 4.88 -6.98 8.92
N VAL A 58 4.84 -5.78 8.32
CA VAL A 58 3.60 -5.10 7.94
C VAL A 58 3.68 -4.67 6.51
N TRP A 59 2.62 -4.88 5.76
CA TRP A 59 2.54 -4.55 4.34
C TRP A 59 1.44 -3.54 4.11
N ALA A 60 1.76 -2.44 3.44
CA ALA A 60 0.79 -1.47 2.97
C ALA A 60 0.80 -1.39 1.44
N VAL A 61 -0.35 -1.15 0.87
CA VAL A 61 -0.53 -1.09 -0.58
C VAL A 61 -1.41 0.08 -0.97
N GLY A 62 -1.28 0.51 -2.23
CA GLY A 62 -2.14 1.53 -2.82
C GLY A 62 -1.67 1.91 -4.21
N SER A 63 -1.69 3.21 -4.50
CA SER A 63 -1.30 3.74 -5.80
C SER A 63 -0.72 5.15 -5.73
N THR A 64 0.07 5.50 -6.74
CA THR A 64 0.34 6.88 -7.10
C THR A 64 -0.65 7.34 -8.16
N LEU A 65 -0.85 8.64 -8.31
CA LEU A 65 -1.60 9.26 -9.39
C LEU A 65 -0.74 10.37 -10.00
N ASP A 66 -0.16 10.12 -11.18
CA ASP A 66 0.78 11.03 -11.83
C ASP A 66 0.08 11.96 -12.83
N PHE A 67 -0.02 13.25 -12.47
CA PHE A 67 -0.67 14.27 -13.29
C PHE A 67 0.13 14.63 -14.55
N THR A 68 1.43 14.35 -14.56
CA THR A 68 2.31 14.63 -15.72
C THR A 68 2.18 13.56 -16.80
N LEU A 69 1.61 12.41 -16.47
CA LEU A 69 1.38 11.28 -17.36
C LEU A 69 -0.10 11.06 -17.68
N GLY A 70 -0.92 12.11 -17.62
CA GLY A 70 -2.34 12.04 -17.92
C GLY A 70 -3.13 11.27 -16.86
N GLU A 71 -2.82 11.51 -15.58
CA GLU A 71 -3.46 10.87 -14.43
C GLU A 71 -3.24 9.35 -14.39
N LEU A 72 -2.04 8.92 -14.78
CA LEU A 72 -1.66 7.50 -14.75
C LEU A 72 -1.51 7.03 -13.30
N GLU A 73 -2.22 5.94 -12.95
CA GLU A 73 -2.05 5.30 -11.65
C GLU A 73 -1.07 4.12 -11.70
N GLN A 74 -0.12 4.10 -10.76
CA GLN A 74 0.82 2.99 -10.58
C GLN A 74 0.74 2.42 -9.17
N THR A 75 0.95 1.12 -9.01
CA THR A 75 0.91 0.45 -7.71
C THR A 75 2.00 0.94 -6.78
N VAL A 76 1.63 1.09 -5.51
CA VAL A 76 2.56 1.29 -4.41
C VAL A 76 2.48 0.08 -3.50
N THR A 77 3.64 -0.47 -3.14
CA THR A 77 3.78 -1.48 -2.09
C THR A 77 4.85 -1.00 -1.12
N LEU A 78 4.50 -0.94 0.16
CA LEU A 78 5.41 -0.61 1.25
C LEU A 78 5.50 -1.79 2.21
N HIS A 79 6.70 -2.02 2.74
CA HIS A 79 6.97 -3.03 3.76
C HIS A 79 7.62 -2.39 4.99
N TRP A 80 7.12 -2.73 6.16
CA TRP A 80 7.67 -2.38 7.46
C TRP A 80 8.47 -3.55 7.99
N ASP A 81 9.73 -3.30 8.32
CA ASP A 81 10.68 -4.30 8.82
C ASP A 81 10.82 -4.32 10.35
N GLY A 82 10.00 -3.55 11.07
CA GLY A 82 10.12 -3.31 12.51
C GLY A 82 10.71 -1.96 12.89
N ALA A 83 11.30 -1.24 11.93
CA ALA A 83 11.93 0.05 12.18
C ALA A 83 11.58 1.11 11.13
N VAL A 84 11.51 0.74 9.86
CA VAL A 84 11.27 1.67 8.75
C VAL A 84 10.35 1.08 7.68
N TRP A 85 9.56 1.95 7.06
CA TRP A 85 8.82 1.63 5.85
C TRP A 85 9.73 1.76 4.62
N SER A 86 9.78 0.73 3.80
CA SER A 86 10.53 0.70 2.53
C SER A 86 9.63 0.37 1.35
N VAL A 87 9.92 0.97 0.18
CA VAL A 87 9.20 0.66 -1.06
C VAL A 87 9.64 -0.71 -1.57
N VAL A 88 8.67 -1.57 -1.86
CA VAL A 88 8.90 -2.85 -2.54
C VAL A 88 8.35 -2.76 -3.95
N SER A 89 9.17 -3.13 -4.94
CA SER A 89 8.75 -3.13 -6.33
C SER A 89 7.55 -4.06 -6.55
N SER A 90 6.48 -3.54 -7.15
CA SER A 90 5.33 -4.32 -7.60
C SER A 90 5.14 -4.22 -9.11
N PRO A 91 4.62 -5.27 -9.78
CA PRO A 91 4.41 -5.22 -11.22
C PRO A 91 3.34 -4.19 -11.60
N ASN A 92 3.73 -3.15 -12.32
CA ASN A 92 2.81 -2.29 -13.06
C ASN A 92 2.65 -2.85 -14.48
N LYS A 93 1.44 -3.29 -14.87
CA LYS A 93 1.20 -3.84 -16.21
C LYS A 93 0.66 -2.79 -17.18
N GLY A 94 1.41 -2.54 -18.25
CA GLY A 94 0.97 -1.74 -19.41
C GLY A 94 0.92 -0.23 -19.16
N THR A 95 0.14 0.48 -19.97
CA THR A 95 -0.07 1.94 -19.90
C THR A 95 -1.38 2.33 -19.21
N GLY A 96 -2.05 1.39 -18.54
CA GLY A 96 -3.32 1.61 -17.84
C GLY A 96 -3.13 1.86 -16.34
N SER A 97 -4.17 2.38 -15.68
CA SER A 97 -4.19 2.61 -14.24
C SER A 97 -4.17 1.29 -13.47
N ASN A 98 -3.27 1.18 -12.50
CA ASN A 98 -3.17 0.04 -11.59
C ASN A 98 -3.33 0.53 -10.15
N LEU A 99 -4.30 -0.04 -9.43
CA LEU A 99 -4.50 0.28 -8.02
C LEU A 99 -4.68 -0.99 -7.21
N LEU A 100 -4.06 -1.04 -6.03
CA LEU A 100 -4.36 -2.03 -5.00
C LEU A 100 -5.40 -1.42 -4.05
N GLN A 101 -6.41 -2.17 -3.64
CA GLN A 101 -7.52 -1.70 -2.80
C GLN A 101 -7.56 -2.37 -1.43
N SER A 102 -7.12 -3.62 -1.35
CA SER A 102 -7.09 -4.36 -0.10
C SER A 102 -5.84 -5.21 -0.02
N VAL A 103 -5.46 -5.56 1.20
CA VAL A 103 -4.39 -6.52 1.47
C VAL A 103 -4.83 -7.38 2.65
N ASP A 104 -4.59 -8.68 2.55
CA ASP A 104 -4.90 -9.68 3.56
C ASP A 104 -3.74 -10.65 3.70
N SER A 105 -3.56 -11.22 4.89
CA SER A 105 -2.48 -12.14 5.20
C SER A 105 -3.02 -13.38 5.91
N PRO A 106 -3.30 -14.47 5.18
CA PRO A 106 -3.90 -15.67 5.75
C PRO A 106 -2.96 -16.49 6.65
N GLY A 107 -1.73 -16.01 6.88
CA GLY A 107 -0.67 -16.67 7.64
C GLY A 107 0.47 -17.21 6.78
N ALA A 108 1.53 -17.71 7.44
CA ALA A 108 2.72 -18.31 6.82
C ALA A 108 3.55 -17.37 5.91
N GLY A 109 3.63 -16.08 6.24
CA GLY A 109 4.44 -15.11 5.48
C GLY A 109 3.87 -14.76 4.11
N VAL A 110 2.63 -15.19 3.81
CA VAL A 110 1.94 -14.88 2.57
C VAL A 110 1.09 -13.64 2.75
N VAL A 111 1.29 -12.68 1.86
CA VAL A 111 0.47 -11.47 1.75
C VAL A 111 -0.23 -11.51 0.41
N PHE A 112 -1.54 -11.28 0.40
CA PHE A 112 -2.34 -11.12 -0.80
C PHE A 112 -2.84 -9.69 -0.88
N ALA A 113 -2.32 -8.90 -1.81
CA ALA A 113 -2.90 -7.61 -2.15
C ALA A 113 -3.87 -7.79 -3.31
N ALA A 114 -5.11 -7.34 -3.17
CA ALA A 114 -6.12 -7.33 -4.23
C ALA A 114 -6.35 -5.90 -4.76
N GLY A 115 -6.55 -5.78 -6.07
CA GLY A 115 -6.65 -4.49 -6.74
C GLY A 115 -7.39 -4.53 -8.07
N THR A 116 -7.48 -3.38 -8.72
CA THR A 116 -8.11 -3.21 -10.03
C THR A 116 -7.08 -2.66 -11.02
N LEU A 117 -6.88 -3.38 -12.13
CA LEU A 117 -6.33 -2.82 -13.36
C LEU A 117 -7.47 -2.19 -14.17
N ARG A 118 -7.35 -0.91 -14.56
CA ARG A 118 -8.27 -0.23 -15.50
C ARG A 118 -7.54 0.05 -16.82
N GLN A 119 -8.04 -0.52 -17.91
CA GLN A 119 -7.58 -0.20 -19.27
C GLN A 119 -8.67 0.58 -20.02
N GLY A 120 -8.53 1.90 -20.11
CA GLY A 120 -9.46 2.78 -20.83
C GLY A 120 -10.88 2.82 -20.25
N PHE A 121 -11.71 3.73 -20.78
CA PHE A 121 -13.08 4.06 -20.31
C PHE A 121 -14.10 2.90 -20.34
N ALA A 122 -13.68 1.65 -20.61
CA ALA A 122 -14.54 0.46 -20.67
C ALA A 122 -13.83 -0.86 -20.27
N GLY A 123 -12.76 -0.84 -19.46
CA GLY A 123 -11.90 -2.01 -19.26
C GLY A 123 -12.02 -2.76 -17.93
N THR A 124 -12.49 -4.02 -18.00
CA THR A 124 -12.50 -5.11 -17.01
C THR A 124 -11.60 -4.97 -15.77
N ASN A 125 -12.21 -5.00 -14.58
CA ASN A 125 -11.48 -5.12 -13.30
C ASN A 125 -10.78 -6.48 -13.24
N ARG A 126 -9.46 -6.50 -13.03
CA ARG A 126 -8.70 -7.73 -12.75
C ARG A 126 -8.06 -7.64 -11.37
N THR A 127 -8.33 -8.63 -10.54
CA THR A 127 -7.66 -8.86 -9.26
C THR A 127 -6.17 -9.00 -9.52
N LEU A 128 -5.38 -7.99 -9.13
CA LEU A 128 -3.94 -8.19 -8.95
C LEU A 128 -3.78 -9.01 -7.68
N VAL A 129 -2.95 -10.05 -7.69
CA VAL A 129 -2.58 -10.82 -6.51
C VAL A 129 -1.07 -10.80 -6.46
N MET A 130 -0.49 -10.06 -5.52
CA MET A 130 0.94 -10.16 -5.22
C MET A 130 1.10 -11.23 -4.15
N GLN A 131 2.05 -12.15 -4.33
CA GLN A 131 2.49 -13.11 -3.33
C GLN A 131 3.95 -12.82 -3.06
N THR A 132 4.27 -12.40 -1.83
CA THR A 132 5.65 -12.38 -1.35
C THR A 132 5.80 -13.55 -0.39
N THR A 133 6.75 -14.45 -0.67
CA THR A 133 7.24 -15.43 0.31
C THR A 133 8.63 -14.95 0.71
N GLN A 134 8.84 -14.56 1.97
CA GLN A 134 10.20 -14.45 2.48
C GLN A 134 10.74 -15.87 2.69
N GLY A 135 11.87 -16.16 2.07
CA GLY A 135 12.66 -17.39 2.28
C GLY A 135 13.77 -17.16 3.28
#